data_AF-A0A7X7FUB4-F1
#
_entry.id   AF-A0A7X7FUB4-F1
#
_cell.length_a   1.000
_cell.length_b   1.000
_cell.length_c   1.000
_cell.angle_alpha   90.00
_cell.angle_beta   90.00
_cell.angle_gamma   90.00
#
_symmetry.space_group_name_H-M   'P 1'
#
loop_
_entity.id
_entity.type
_entity.pdbx_description
1 polymer ?
#
loop_
_entity_poly.entity_id
_entity_poly.type
_entity_poly.pdbx_seq_one_letter_code
_entity_poly.pdbx_strand_id
1 'polypeptide(L)'
;MADKKQEKMLELFFPYYVNQGRLLDIYAILNKGYSEYSEITSGISSEKSKAGKAELSGGGGFKIFNFGATASGQIETSDNLSNENKEKKVHTVTSVLSIVITTLNEKGYLKDIEAAVPGQFVCFPVTLKINSIKSLLSEMAELMKLASNMQKFDEKIKITIKDTKSMEDAIKSILVMFNGEEILFETEKYAVISNIVDDNLYQATRSDIIGTQLTCLAQIKRVFPDGAELMKNTIFTKIKNPSAKQIFIEAFNSLADGKIFDFEASAVASIHDKPVYQLEIIALYQ
;
A
#
# COMPACT_ATOMS: atom_id res chain seq x y z
N MET A 1 -30.23 27.16 -28.02
CA MET A 1 -29.01 26.34 -27.93
C MET A 1 -28.87 25.93 -26.48
N ALA A 2 -29.08 24.66 -26.18
CA ALA A 2 -29.04 24.15 -24.81
C ALA A 2 -27.61 23.70 -24.48
N ASP A 3 -27.00 24.33 -23.48
CA ASP A 3 -25.78 23.86 -22.83
C ASP A 3 -26.05 22.46 -22.25
N LYS A 4 -25.55 21.42 -22.93
CA LYS A 4 -25.40 20.11 -22.30
C LYS A 4 -24.27 20.24 -21.28
N LYS A 5 -24.65 20.41 -20.01
CA LYS A 5 -23.80 20.09 -18.87
C LYS A 5 -23.28 18.66 -19.10
N GLN A 6 -21.99 18.53 -19.43
CA GLN A 6 -21.33 17.23 -19.45
C GLN A 6 -21.44 16.66 -18.03
N GLU A 7 -22.24 15.62 -17.85
CA GLU A 7 -22.20 14.83 -16.62
C GLU A 7 -20.79 14.27 -16.48
N LYS A 8 -20.07 14.75 -15.46
CA LYS A 8 -18.76 14.23 -15.09
C LYS A 8 -19.00 12.78 -14.67
N MET A 9 -18.64 11.82 -15.54
CA MET A 9 -18.76 10.39 -15.23
C MET A 9 -18.08 10.12 -13.90
N LEU A 10 -18.79 9.47 -12.99
CA LEU A 10 -18.22 9.04 -11.73
C LEU A 10 -17.24 7.91 -12.04
N GLU A 11 -15.96 8.17 -11.79
CA GLU A 11 -14.91 7.19 -12.05
C GLU A 11 -15.05 6.05 -11.03
N LEU A 12 -15.52 4.90 -11.52
CA LEU A 12 -15.54 3.66 -10.77
C LEU A 12 -14.16 3.02 -10.92
N PHE A 13 -13.41 2.97 -9.83
CA PHE A 13 -12.07 2.41 -9.79
C PHE A 13 -11.98 1.25 -8.79
N PHE A 14 -10.98 0.39 -8.96
CA PHE A 14 -10.73 -0.73 -8.07
C PHE A 14 -9.52 -0.42 -7.16
N PRO A 15 -9.72 -0.23 -5.85
CA PRO A 15 -8.60 -0.05 -4.92
C PRO A 15 -7.97 -1.38 -4.54
N TYR A 16 -6.64 -1.46 -4.64
CA TYR A 16 -5.83 -2.61 -4.21
C TYR A 16 -5.28 -2.40 -2.79
N TYR A 17 -5.04 -1.15 -2.40
CA TYR A 17 -4.55 -0.77 -1.09
C TYR A 17 -5.29 0.47 -0.61
N VAL A 18 -5.76 0.47 0.64
CA VAL A 18 -6.35 1.65 1.29
C VAL A 18 -5.94 1.70 2.75
N ASN A 19 -5.17 2.72 3.13
CA ASN A 19 -4.98 3.08 4.52
C ASN A 19 -6.27 3.74 5.05
N GLN A 20 -7.19 2.92 5.57
CA GLN A 20 -8.53 3.35 5.95
C GLN A 20 -8.51 4.40 7.05
N GLY A 21 -7.65 4.24 8.07
CA GLY A 21 -7.51 5.22 9.15
C GLY A 21 -7.14 6.60 8.60
N ARG A 22 -6.10 6.65 7.74
CA ARG A 22 -5.67 7.90 7.12
C ARG A 22 -6.72 8.49 6.18
N LEU A 23 -7.40 7.64 5.40
CA LEU A 23 -8.47 8.08 4.50
C LEU A 23 -9.61 8.75 5.28
N LEU A 24 -10.02 8.17 6.40
CA LEU A 24 -11.07 8.73 7.25
C LEU A 24 -10.65 10.04 7.91
N ASP A 25 -9.40 10.15 8.37
CA ASP A 25 -8.88 11.42 8.90
C ASP A 25 -8.93 12.53 7.85
N ILE A 26 -8.49 12.25 6.62
CA ILE A 26 -8.50 13.22 5.53
C ILE A 26 -9.93 13.62 5.19
N TYR A 27 -10.83 12.64 5.08
CA TYR A 27 -12.24 12.89 4.86
C TYR A 27 -12.83 13.78 5.96
N ALA A 28 -12.54 13.49 7.23
CA ALA A 28 -13.00 14.30 8.37
C ALA A 28 -12.47 15.74 8.29
N ILE A 29 -11.18 15.92 7.99
CA ILE A 29 -10.56 17.25 7.84
C ILE A 29 -11.23 18.04 6.72
N LEU A 30 -11.46 17.40 5.56
CA LEU A 30 -12.07 18.05 4.40
C LEU A 30 -13.53 18.47 4.65
N ASN A 31 -14.24 17.76 5.54
CA ASN A 31 -15.64 17.95 5.88
C ASN A 31 -15.88 18.62 7.25
N LYS A 32 -14.81 19.02 7.97
CA LYS A 32 -14.86 19.63 9.32
C LYS A 32 -15.47 18.70 10.39
N GLY A 33 -15.18 17.41 10.31
CA GLY A 33 -15.66 16.35 11.19
C GLY A 33 -16.59 15.37 10.48
N TYR A 34 -17.05 14.35 11.21
CA TYR A 34 -18.14 13.47 10.79
C TYR A 34 -19.09 13.23 11.97
N SER A 35 -20.38 13.07 11.68
CA SER A 35 -21.39 12.68 12.66
C SER A 35 -21.11 11.26 13.17
N GLU A 36 -21.40 10.99 14.44
CA GLU A 36 -21.09 9.73 15.14
C GLU A 36 -21.36 8.44 14.35
N TYR A 37 -20.43 7.49 14.51
CA TYR A 37 -20.31 6.23 13.79
C TYR A 37 -21.38 5.20 14.19
N SER A 38 -21.83 4.40 13.21
CA SER A 38 -22.46 3.10 13.46
C SER A 38 -21.85 2.10 12.49
N GLU A 39 -21.00 1.22 13.01
CA GLU A 39 -20.52 0.04 12.29
C GLU A 39 -21.69 -0.90 12.10
N ILE A 40 -22.18 -1.05 10.87
CA ILE A 40 -23.04 -2.19 10.55
C ILE A 40 -22.07 -3.34 10.23
N THR A 41 -21.69 -4.10 11.26
CA THR A 41 -21.12 -5.43 11.06
C THR A 41 -22.17 -6.22 10.29
N SER A 42 -21.89 -6.56 9.03
CA SER A 42 -22.78 -7.37 8.21
C SER A 42 -22.82 -8.79 8.77
N GLY A 43 -23.64 -9.01 9.79
CA GLY A 43 -24.10 -10.32 10.20
C GLY A 43 -25.05 -10.87 9.14
N ILE A 44 -24.50 -11.55 8.14
CA ILE A 44 -25.30 -12.41 7.26
C ILE A 44 -25.70 -13.63 8.10
N SER A 45 -26.90 -13.54 8.67
CA SER A 45 -27.84 -14.62 9.00
C SER A 45 -27.27 -15.94 9.54
N SER A 46 -27.57 -16.24 10.81
CA SER A 46 -27.90 -17.61 11.20
C SER A 46 -28.92 -17.63 12.33
N GLU A 47 -30.18 -17.33 12.03
CA GLU A 47 -31.26 -18.02 12.75
C GLU A 47 -31.32 -19.47 12.24
N LYS A 48 -31.09 -20.39 13.18
CA LYS A 48 -31.26 -21.86 13.12
C LYS A 48 -30.35 -22.65 12.17
N SER A 49 -29.25 -23.16 12.72
CA SER A 49 -29.10 -24.62 12.89
C SER A 49 -28.03 -24.95 13.95
N LYS A 50 -28.30 -26.00 14.72
CA LYS A 50 -27.44 -26.54 15.76
C LYS A 50 -26.12 -27.07 15.17
N ALA A 51 -25.05 -26.85 15.93
CA ALA A 51 -23.89 -27.73 16.10
C ALA A 51 -23.26 -28.34 14.83
N GLY A 52 -22.12 -27.78 14.43
CA GLY A 52 -21.19 -28.45 13.53
C GLY A 52 -20.01 -27.54 13.26
N LYS A 53 -18.80 -28.01 13.62
CA LYS A 53 -17.52 -27.35 13.36
C LYS A 53 -17.47 -26.83 11.92
N ALA A 54 -17.24 -25.53 11.76
CA ALA A 54 -16.89 -24.94 10.48
C ALA A 54 -15.72 -23.97 10.74
N GLU A 55 -14.63 -24.22 10.00
CA GLU A 55 -13.42 -23.42 10.00
C GLU A 55 -13.74 -21.97 9.63
N LEU A 56 -13.33 -21.06 10.51
CA LEU A 56 -13.27 -19.62 10.26
C LEU A 56 -12.25 -19.35 9.16
N SER A 57 -12.67 -19.45 7.91
CA SER A 57 -12.03 -18.76 6.80
C SER A 57 -12.44 -17.28 6.87
N GLY A 58 -11.65 -16.50 7.62
CA GLY A 58 -11.68 -15.03 7.54
C GLY A 58 -11.10 -14.56 6.20
N GLY A 59 -11.43 -13.41 5.64
CA GLY A 59 -12.39 -12.39 6.01
C GLY A 59 -12.39 -11.40 4.84
N GLY A 60 -13.55 -11.13 4.25
CA GLY A 60 -13.72 -10.22 3.11
C GLY A 60 -14.91 -9.28 3.30
N GLY A 61 -15.15 -8.84 4.54
CA GLY A 61 -16.29 -8.00 4.88
C GLY A 61 -16.12 -6.57 4.38
N PHE A 62 -17.00 -6.12 3.47
CA PHE A 62 -17.12 -4.71 3.12
C PHE A 62 -17.48 -3.90 4.36
N LYS A 63 -16.65 -2.91 4.72
CA LYS A 63 -16.94 -1.97 5.81
C LYS A 63 -17.79 -0.82 5.31
N ILE A 64 -18.89 -0.59 6.01
CA ILE A 64 -19.96 0.34 5.66
C ILE A 64 -19.95 1.49 6.69
N PHE A 65 -19.89 2.74 6.24
CA PHE A 65 -19.78 3.95 7.06
C PHE A 65 -21.01 4.83 6.91
N ASN A 66 -21.71 5.16 7.99
CA ASN A 66 -22.81 6.12 7.95
C ASN A 66 -22.29 7.54 8.18
N PHE A 67 -22.34 8.40 7.16
CA PHE A 67 -21.96 9.81 7.30
C PHE A 67 -23.22 10.68 7.32
N GLY A 68 -23.65 11.09 8.51
CA GLY A 68 -24.73 12.05 8.67
C GLY A 68 -24.27 13.45 8.27
N ALA A 69 -24.82 14.00 7.19
CA ALA A 69 -24.62 15.39 6.80
C ALA A 69 -25.46 16.32 7.70
N THR A 70 -24.82 17.18 8.48
CA THR A 70 -25.45 18.36 9.10
C THR A 70 -24.72 19.61 8.64
N ALA A 71 -25.24 20.24 7.58
CA ALA A 71 -24.86 21.60 7.20
C ALA A 71 -26.01 22.29 6.45
N SER A 72 -26.96 22.85 7.20
CA SER A 72 -27.63 24.10 6.84
C SER A 72 -28.08 24.75 8.14
N GLY A 73 -27.33 25.77 8.58
CA GLY A 73 -27.75 26.61 9.68
C GLY A 73 -28.94 27.46 9.26
N GLN A 74 -30.01 27.38 10.05
CA GLN A 74 -30.91 28.51 10.29
C GLN A 74 -31.58 28.25 11.63
N ILE A 75 -31.29 29.12 12.60
CA ILE A 75 -32.16 29.30 13.76
C ILE A 75 -33.34 30.09 13.21
N GLU A 76 -34.43 29.40 12.90
CA GLU A 76 -35.75 30.02 12.82
C GLU A 76 -36.69 29.24 13.73
N THR A 77 -37.08 29.91 14.80
CA THR A 77 -38.26 29.58 15.59
C THR A 77 -39.49 29.53 14.69
N SER A 78 -40.39 28.60 15.00
CA SER A 78 -41.82 28.52 14.67
C SER A 78 -42.29 27.38 13.75
N ASP A 79 -43.48 26.91 14.12
CA ASP A 79 -44.17 25.66 13.82
C ASP A 79 -44.41 25.31 12.35
N ASN A 80 -44.60 23.99 12.16
CA ASN A 80 -45.10 23.28 10.98
C ASN A 80 -44.20 23.31 9.73
N LEU A 81 -43.68 22.15 9.33
CA LEU A 81 -43.76 21.59 7.97
C LEU A 81 -42.84 20.37 7.82
N SER A 82 -43.38 19.35 7.14
CA SER A 82 -42.70 18.25 6.43
C SER A 82 -41.66 17.43 7.21
N ASN A 83 -42.00 16.15 7.43
CA ASN A 83 -41.02 15.08 7.54
C ASN A 83 -40.17 15.02 6.26
N GLU A 84 -39.13 15.85 6.17
CA GLU A 84 -37.99 15.59 5.31
C GLU A 84 -37.30 14.35 5.87
N ASN A 85 -37.67 13.17 5.36
CA ASN A 85 -36.82 12.00 5.41
C ASN A 85 -35.54 12.33 4.62
N LYS A 86 -34.57 12.98 5.26
CA LYS A 86 -33.20 13.05 4.76
C LYS A 86 -32.65 11.63 4.80
N GLU A 87 -32.76 10.92 3.68
CA GLU A 87 -32.17 9.60 3.50
C GLU A 87 -30.69 9.64 3.90
N LYS A 88 -30.33 8.90 4.96
CA LYS A 88 -28.94 8.80 5.41
C LYS A 88 -28.19 7.91 4.42
N LYS A 89 -27.31 8.52 3.62
CA LYS A 89 -26.45 7.79 2.68
C LYS A 89 -25.32 7.13 3.43
N VAL A 90 -25.14 5.85 3.16
CA VAL A 90 -24.09 5.04 3.76
C VAL A 90 -23.01 4.79 2.72
N HIS A 91 -21.77 5.06 3.07
CA HIS A 91 -20.62 5.05 2.19
C HIS A 91 -19.73 3.85 2.44
N THR A 92 -19.20 3.25 1.39
CA THR A 92 -18.13 2.25 1.46
C THR A 92 -16.76 2.94 1.45
N VAL A 93 -15.69 2.22 1.85
CA VAL A 93 -14.29 2.68 1.73
C VAL A 93 -14.00 3.27 0.34
N THR A 94 -14.36 2.55 -0.73
CA THR A 94 -14.15 3.00 -2.11
C THR A 94 -14.89 4.30 -2.43
N SER A 95 -16.14 4.43 -1.97
CA SER A 95 -16.89 5.68 -2.19
C SER A 95 -16.31 6.86 -1.40
N VAL A 96 -15.81 6.64 -0.19
CA VAL A 96 -15.09 7.67 0.60
C VAL A 96 -13.81 8.07 -0.12
N LEU A 97 -13.05 7.10 -0.63
CA LEU A 97 -11.84 7.36 -1.40
C LEU A 97 -12.11 8.20 -2.65
N SER A 98 -13.17 7.87 -3.40
CA SER A 98 -13.62 8.65 -4.56
C SER A 98 -13.96 10.10 -4.19
N ILE A 99 -14.68 10.30 -3.08
CA ILE A 99 -15.02 11.65 -2.59
C ILE A 99 -13.75 12.41 -2.19
N VAL A 100 -12.82 11.77 -1.48
CA VAL A 100 -11.56 12.40 -1.06
C VAL A 100 -10.73 12.82 -2.27
N ILE A 101 -10.51 11.93 -3.25
CA ILE A 101 -9.76 12.24 -4.47
C ILE A 101 -10.38 13.43 -5.19
N THR A 102 -11.70 13.38 -5.41
CA THR A 102 -12.46 14.44 -6.09
C THR A 102 -12.32 15.78 -5.36
N THR A 103 -12.49 15.76 -4.04
CA THR A 103 -12.42 16.97 -3.21
C THR A 103 -11.02 17.56 -3.16
N LEU A 104 -9.98 16.72 -3.04
CA LEU A 104 -8.59 17.17 -3.07
C LEU A 104 -8.25 17.82 -4.42
N ASN A 105 -8.73 17.24 -5.53
CA ASN A 105 -8.53 17.78 -6.86
C ASN A 105 -9.26 19.12 -7.05
N GLU A 106 -10.55 19.18 -6.71
CA GLU A 106 -11.39 20.38 -6.86
C GLU A 106 -10.93 21.56 -6.00
N LYS A 107 -10.33 21.29 -4.83
CA LYS A 107 -9.73 22.32 -3.96
C LYS A 107 -8.27 22.65 -4.33
N GLY A 108 -7.69 22.01 -5.35
CA GLY A 108 -6.31 22.24 -5.78
C GLY A 108 -5.24 21.79 -4.77
N TYR A 109 -5.58 20.81 -3.93
CA TYR A 109 -4.69 20.25 -2.91
C TYR A 109 -3.78 19.13 -3.42
N LEU A 110 -4.12 18.53 -4.57
CA LEU A 110 -3.21 17.64 -5.29
C LEU A 110 -2.14 18.47 -6.01
N LYS A 111 -0.87 18.17 -5.73
CA LYS A 111 0.30 18.80 -6.33
C LYS A 111 1.05 17.81 -7.22
N ASP A 112 1.78 18.37 -8.19
CA ASP A 112 2.79 17.62 -8.93
C ASP A 112 3.89 17.18 -7.97
N ILE A 113 4.35 15.95 -8.09
CA ILE A 113 5.35 15.38 -7.17
C ILE A 113 6.69 16.10 -7.22
N GLU A 114 7.14 16.55 -8.40
CA GLU A 114 8.42 17.24 -8.56
C GLU A 114 8.42 18.59 -7.80
N ALA A 115 7.24 19.22 -7.66
CA ALA A 115 7.06 20.48 -6.95
C ALA A 115 6.53 20.31 -5.52
N ALA A 116 6.23 19.09 -5.07
CA ALA A 116 5.56 18.85 -3.81
C ALA A 116 6.50 19.02 -2.60
N VAL A 117 5.99 19.61 -1.53
CA VAL A 117 6.68 19.75 -0.24
C VAL A 117 6.00 18.92 0.85
N PRO A 118 6.67 18.65 1.99
CA PRO A 118 6.08 17.89 3.09
C PRO A 118 4.69 18.41 3.49
N GLY A 119 3.77 17.47 3.73
CA GLY A 119 2.37 17.72 4.07
C GLY A 119 1.42 17.86 2.87
N GLN A 120 1.93 18.08 1.66
CA GLN A 120 1.09 18.16 0.46
C GLN A 120 0.66 16.77 -0.04
N PHE A 121 -0.46 16.74 -0.77
CA PHE A 121 -0.97 15.52 -1.39
C PHE A 121 -0.51 15.43 -2.84
N VAL A 122 -0.25 14.21 -3.28
CA VAL A 122 0.13 13.87 -4.66
C VAL A 122 -0.74 12.72 -5.15
N CYS A 123 -1.04 12.72 -6.45
CA CYS A 123 -1.78 11.65 -7.12
C CYS A 123 -1.14 11.41 -8.49
N PHE A 124 -0.46 10.28 -8.66
CA PHE A 124 0.37 10.03 -9.85
C PHE A 124 0.52 8.53 -10.11
N PRO A 125 0.80 8.11 -11.37
CA PRO A 125 1.03 6.72 -11.69
C PRO A 125 2.35 6.21 -11.11
N VAL A 126 2.35 4.98 -10.62
CA VAL A 126 3.51 4.28 -10.05
C VAL A 126 3.55 2.82 -10.50
N THR A 127 4.75 2.26 -10.54
CA THR A 127 4.97 0.82 -10.61
C THR A 127 5.91 0.44 -9.47
N LEU A 128 5.34 -0.05 -8.38
CA LEU A 128 6.07 -0.28 -7.14
C LEU A 128 6.91 -1.55 -7.22
N LYS A 129 8.09 -1.50 -6.62
CA LYS A 129 8.96 -2.66 -6.37
C LYS A 129 9.18 -2.82 -4.88
N ILE A 130 9.41 -4.04 -4.43
CA ILE A 130 9.83 -4.28 -3.05
C ILE A 130 11.33 -3.93 -2.95
N ASN A 131 11.68 -3.08 -1.98
CA ASN A 131 13.06 -2.75 -1.60
C ASN A 131 13.34 -3.30 -0.20
N SER A 132 13.61 -4.60 -0.10
CA SER A 132 13.70 -5.30 1.17
C SER A 132 14.65 -6.47 1.09
N ILE A 133 15.77 -6.38 1.81
CA ILE A 133 16.68 -7.52 2.03
C ILE A 133 15.90 -8.70 2.63
N LYS A 134 14.92 -8.45 3.51
CA LYS A 134 14.10 -9.50 4.10
C LYS A 134 13.31 -10.27 3.04
N SER A 135 12.65 -9.55 2.14
CA SER A 135 11.79 -10.16 1.12
C SER A 135 12.66 -10.89 0.09
N LEU A 136 13.76 -10.28 -0.35
CA LEU A 136 14.75 -10.91 -1.23
C LEU A 136 15.29 -12.23 -0.63
N LEU A 137 15.64 -12.22 0.65
CA LEU A 137 16.11 -13.41 1.37
C LEU A 137 15.03 -14.49 1.52
N SER A 138 13.77 -14.07 1.71
CA SER A 138 12.64 -14.98 1.84
C SER A 138 12.34 -15.65 0.50
N GLU A 139 12.26 -14.86 -0.58
CA GLU A 139 12.13 -15.34 -1.97
C GLU A 139 13.26 -16.32 -2.30
N MET A 140 14.50 -15.99 -1.95
CA MET A 140 15.65 -16.87 -2.18
C MET A 140 15.54 -18.20 -1.42
N ALA A 141 15.11 -18.17 -0.15
CA ALA A 141 14.91 -19.39 0.64
C ALA A 141 13.81 -20.28 0.04
N GLU A 142 12.72 -19.67 -0.43
CA GLU A 142 11.62 -20.37 -1.09
C GLU A 142 12.05 -21.00 -2.42
N LEU A 143 12.79 -20.27 -3.24
CA LEU A 143 13.33 -20.77 -4.51
C LEU A 143 14.34 -21.90 -4.31
N MET A 144 15.22 -21.81 -3.30
CA MET A 144 16.13 -22.90 -2.96
C MET A 144 15.37 -24.15 -2.49
N LYS A 145 14.30 -23.97 -1.72
CA LYS A 145 13.43 -25.08 -1.30
C LYS A 145 12.73 -25.73 -2.49
N LEU A 146 12.22 -24.92 -3.42
CA LEU A 146 11.63 -25.37 -4.67
C LEU A 146 12.65 -26.15 -5.50
N ALA A 147 13.84 -25.60 -5.72
CA ALA A 147 14.95 -26.25 -6.44
C ALA A 147 15.32 -27.60 -5.82
N SER A 148 15.52 -27.67 -4.50
CA SER A 148 15.77 -28.92 -3.78
C SER A 148 14.65 -29.94 -3.98
N ASN A 149 13.40 -29.50 -3.99
CA ASN A 149 12.27 -30.39 -4.22
C ASN A 149 12.23 -30.88 -5.67
N MET A 150 12.50 -30.03 -6.66
CA MET A 150 12.57 -30.42 -8.07
C MET A 150 13.67 -31.46 -8.33
N GLN A 151 14.83 -31.35 -7.68
CA GLN A 151 15.90 -32.34 -7.77
C GLN A 151 15.50 -33.72 -7.24
N LYS A 152 14.60 -33.78 -6.25
CA LYS A 152 14.05 -35.04 -5.75
C LYS A 152 13.09 -35.69 -6.77
N PHE A 153 12.53 -34.90 -7.70
CA PHE A 153 11.63 -35.40 -8.75
C PHE A 153 12.37 -35.82 -10.03
N ASP A 154 13.47 -35.15 -10.39
CA ASP A 154 14.29 -35.52 -11.54
C ASP A 154 15.79 -35.26 -11.27
N GLU A 155 16.58 -36.34 -11.18
CA GLU A 155 18.03 -36.30 -10.94
C GLU A 155 18.83 -35.60 -12.06
N LYS A 156 18.21 -35.39 -13.24
CA LYS A 156 18.85 -34.67 -14.35
C LYS A 156 18.88 -33.15 -14.13
N ILE A 157 18.07 -32.63 -13.21
CA ILE A 157 18.06 -31.22 -12.84
C ILE A 157 19.26 -30.95 -11.91
N LYS A 158 20.44 -30.69 -12.48
CA LYS A 158 21.65 -30.36 -11.72
C LYS A 158 21.72 -28.88 -11.37
N ILE A 159 21.04 -28.49 -10.30
CA ILE A 159 21.29 -27.21 -9.61
C ILE A 159 22.39 -27.45 -8.57
N THR A 160 23.56 -26.83 -8.76
CA THR A 160 24.68 -26.96 -7.81
C THR A 160 24.46 -25.97 -6.67
N ILE A 161 23.74 -26.38 -5.62
CA ILE A 161 23.62 -25.60 -4.38
C ILE A 161 24.49 -26.28 -3.34
N LYS A 162 25.69 -25.75 -3.10
CA LYS A 162 26.52 -26.21 -1.97
C LYS A 162 25.83 -25.76 -0.68
N ASP A 163 25.39 -26.73 0.14
CA ASP A 163 24.86 -26.54 1.50
C ASP A 163 23.55 -25.74 1.64
N THR A 164 22.46 -26.25 1.08
CA THR A 164 21.09 -25.71 1.25
C THR A 164 20.68 -25.53 2.72
N LYS A 165 21.06 -26.44 3.63
CA LYS A 165 20.55 -26.43 5.01
C LYS A 165 21.20 -25.34 5.88
N SER A 166 22.52 -25.18 5.79
CA SER A 166 23.23 -24.14 6.56
C SER A 166 22.96 -22.74 6.00
N MET A 167 22.76 -22.62 4.68
CA MET A 167 22.36 -21.37 4.04
C MET A 167 20.90 -21.00 4.39
N GLU A 168 19.97 -21.96 4.42
CA GLU A 168 18.59 -21.72 4.88
C GLU A 168 18.53 -21.27 6.35
N ASP A 169 19.30 -21.90 7.25
CA ASP A 169 19.37 -21.53 8.65
C ASP A 169 20.04 -20.15 8.86
N ALA A 170 21.08 -19.83 8.07
CA ALA A 170 21.69 -18.51 8.05
C ALA A 170 20.70 -17.43 7.58
N ILE A 171 19.95 -17.69 6.50
CA ILE A 171 18.91 -16.79 5.99
C ILE A 171 17.85 -16.55 7.06
N LYS A 172 17.31 -17.62 7.67
CA LYS A 172 16.33 -17.50 8.76
C LYS A 172 16.85 -16.66 9.92
N SER A 173 18.11 -16.82 10.30
CA SER A 173 18.74 -16.03 11.36
C SER A 173 18.88 -14.55 10.98
N ILE A 174 19.18 -14.26 9.71
CA ILE A 174 19.24 -12.89 9.19
C ILE A 174 17.84 -12.27 9.13
N LEU A 175 16.82 -13.00 8.66
CA LEU A 175 15.44 -12.53 8.51
C LEU A 175 14.82 -11.98 9.81
N VAL A 176 15.15 -12.59 10.95
CA VAL A 176 14.68 -12.16 12.28
C VAL A 176 15.15 -10.73 12.64
N MET A 177 16.20 -10.23 11.98
CA MET A 177 16.80 -8.92 12.27
C MET A 177 16.23 -7.76 11.42
N PHE A 178 15.30 -8.03 10.50
CA PHE A 178 14.75 -7.02 9.58
C PHE A 178 13.27 -6.79 9.85
N ASN A 179 12.88 -5.52 10.11
CA ASN A 179 11.50 -5.16 10.39
C ASN A 179 10.94 -4.21 9.35
N GLY A 180 9.86 -4.61 8.69
CA GLY A 180 9.17 -3.83 7.66
C GLY A 180 9.74 -4.03 6.25
N GLU A 181 8.87 -3.81 5.26
CA GLU A 181 9.21 -3.82 3.85
C GLU A 181 9.05 -2.41 3.30
N GLU A 182 10.15 -1.85 2.83
CA GLU A 182 10.15 -0.61 2.09
C GLU A 182 9.81 -0.92 0.64
N ILE A 183 9.01 -0.07 0.02
CA ILE A 183 8.74 -0.10 -1.42
C ILE A 183 9.44 1.06 -2.09
N LEU A 184 9.81 0.86 -3.34
CA LEU A 184 10.53 1.81 -4.16
C LEU A 184 9.81 1.99 -5.51
N PHE A 185 9.68 3.23 -5.93
CA PHE A 185 9.41 3.60 -7.32
C PHE A 185 10.46 4.62 -7.75
N GLU A 186 11.09 4.40 -8.90
CA GLU A 186 12.20 5.21 -9.36
C GLU A 186 11.99 5.62 -10.82
N THR A 187 12.26 6.90 -11.08
CA THR A 187 12.31 7.48 -12.43
C THR A 187 13.70 8.09 -12.65
N GLU A 188 13.94 8.61 -13.85
CA GLU A 188 15.17 9.38 -14.13
C GLU A 188 15.26 10.65 -13.26
N LYS A 189 14.12 11.25 -12.91
CA LYS A 189 14.07 12.55 -12.23
C LYS A 189 13.99 12.48 -10.72
N TYR A 190 13.31 11.47 -10.18
CA TYR A 190 13.06 11.34 -8.74
C TYR A 190 12.84 9.88 -8.36
N ALA A 191 12.91 9.61 -7.05
CA ALA A 191 12.48 8.35 -6.48
C ALA A 191 11.47 8.55 -5.35
N VAL A 192 10.70 7.51 -5.07
CA VAL A 192 9.64 7.47 -4.08
C VAL A 192 9.85 6.26 -3.19
N ILE A 193 9.80 6.48 -1.89
CA ILE A 193 9.87 5.43 -0.88
C ILE A 193 8.68 5.48 0.07
N SER A 194 8.19 4.32 0.46
CA SER A 194 7.14 4.16 1.47
C SER A 194 7.25 2.77 2.09
N ASN A 195 6.41 2.48 3.07
CA ASN A 195 6.18 1.11 3.52
C ASN A 195 4.78 0.66 3.09
N ILE A 196 4.63 -0.64 2.83
CA ILE A 196 3.32 -1.30 2.71
C ILE A 196 3.02 -2.01 4.03
N VAL A 197 1.74 -2.00 4.41
CA VAL A 197 1.22 -2.65 5.61
C VAL A 197 0.06 -3.54 5.18
N ASP A 198 0.15 -4.83 5.45
CA ASP A 198 -0.79 -5.83 4.91
C ASP A 198 -2.23 -5.59 5.35
N ASP A 199 -2.43 -5.06 6.54
CA ASP A 199 -3.76 -4.72 7.07
C ASP A 199 -4.50 -3.68 6.22
N ASN A 200 -3.78 -2.96 5.36
CA ASN A 200 -4.33 -1.96 4.44
C ASN A 200 -4.55 -2.51 3.02
N LEU A 201 -4.22 -3.78 2.74
CA LEU A 201 -4.60 -4.43 1.47
C LEU A 201 -6.12 -4.50 1.37
N TYR A 202 -6.68 -4.12 0.22
CA TYR A 202 -8.12 -4.06 0.00
C TYR A 202 -8.52 -5.05 -1.08
N GLN A 203 -8.98 -6.24 -0.67
CA GLN A 203 -9.36 -7.34 -1.57
C GLN A 203 -8.25 -7.71 -2.58
N ALA A 204 -7.00 -7.47 -2.19
CA ALA A 204 -5.83 -7.69 -3.00
C ALA A 204 -4.74 -8.33 -2.15
N THR A 205 -3.78 -8.91 -2.83
CA THR A 205 -2.53 -9.43 -2.29
C THR A 205 -1.39 -8.49 -2.65
N ARG A 206 -0.21 -8.69 -2.05
CA ARG A 206 0.97 -7.90 -2.41
C ARG A 206 1.36 -8.07 -3.88
N SER A 207 1.27 -9.29 -4.42
CA SER A 207 1.57 -9.58 -5.82
C SER A 207 0.67 -8.84 -6.81
N ASP A 208 -0.53 -8.43 -6.38
CA ASP A 208 -1.40 -7.60 -7.22
C ASP A 208 -0.90 -6.14 -7.33
N ILE A 209 -0.06 -5.70 -6.38
CA ILE A 209 0.47 -4.33 -6.29
C ILE A 209 1.86 -4.21 -6.91
N ILE A 210 2.74 -5.19 -6.64
CA ILE A 210 4.13 -5.14 -7.06
C ILE A 210 4.23 -5.41 -8.56
N GLY A 211 4.98 -4.56 -9.28
CA GLY A 211 5.12 -4.66 -10.74
C GLY A 211 3.89 -4.20 -11.54
N THR A 212 2.76 -3.93 -10.89
CA THR A 212 1.54 -3.41 -11.53
C THR A 212 1.61 -1.88 -11.66
N GLN A 213 1.18 -1.35 -12.81
CA GLN A 213 0.98 0.09 -12.96
C GLN A 213 -0.32 0.51 -12.25
N LEU A 214 -0.18 1.26 -11.17
CA LEU A 214 -1.30 1.74 -10.34
C LEU A 214 -1.24 3.26 -10.21
N THR A 215 -2.36 3.86 -9.81
CA THR A 215 -2.40 5.26 -9.36
C THR A 215 -2.20 5.32 -7.85
N CYS A 216 -1.23 6.14 -7.42
CA CYS A 216 -0.93 6.33 -6.01
C CYS A 216 -1.46 7.66 -5.50
N LEU A 217 -2.42 7.61 -4.57
CA LEU A 217 -2.78 8.75 -3.73
C LEU A 217 -1.94 8.69 -2.45
N ALA A 218 -1.16 9.75 -2.21
CA ALA A 218 -0.28 9.81 -1.05
C ALA A 218 -0.13 11.22 -0.49
N GLN A 219 0.39 11.31 0.74
CA GLN A 219 0.85 12.54 1.34
C GLN A 219 2.38 12.53 1.48
N ILE A 220 3.04 13.63 1.13
CA ILE A 220 4.50 13.75 1.30
C ILE A 220 4.82 13.81 2.80
N LYS A 221 5.56 12.83 3.31
CA LYS A 221 6.10 12.85 4.68
C LYS A 221 7.38 13.67 4.75
N ARG A 222 8.32 13.41 3.84
CA ARG A 222 9.65 14.04 3.79
C ARG A 222 10.16 14.10 2.36
N VAL A 223 11.04 15.05 2.09
CA VAL A 223 11.77 15.17 0.83
C VAL A 223 13.26 15.18 1.16
N PHE A 224 14.04 14.36 0.46
CA PHE A 224 15.50 14.34 0.53
C PHE A 224 16.04 14.83 -0.83
N PRO A 225 16.43 16.12 -0.95
CA PRO A 225 16.74 16.73 -2.25
C PRO A 225 17.91 16.05 -2.99
N ASP A 226 18.93 15.63 -2.25
CA ASP A 226 20.18 15.09 -2.81
C ASP A 226 20.25 13.56 -2.75
N GLY A 227 19.11 12.91 -2.54
CA GLY A 227 19.03 11.47 -2.36
C GLY A 227 18.90 11.04 -0.89
N ALA A 228 18.75 9.73 -0.68
CA ALA A 228 18.52 9.15 0.63
C ALA A 228 19.18 7.77 0.78
N GLU A 229 19.69 7.49 1.98
CA GLU A 229 19.88 6.10 2.39
C GLU A 229 18.52 5.42 2.50
N LEU A 230 18.42 4.22 1.94
CA LEU A 230 17.22 3.40 1.91
C LEU A 230 17.32 2.28 2.96
N MET A 231 16.25 1.48 3.06
CA MET A 231 16.17 0.36 4.02
C MET A 231 16.39 0.80 5.47
N LYS A 232 15.94 2.03 5.83
CA LYS A 232 16.19 2.62 7.16
C LYS A 232 15.65 1.79 8.32
N ASN A 233 14.67 0.95 8.03
CA ASN A 233 13.92 0.13 8.96
C ASN A 233 14.68 -1.16 9.34
N THR A 234 15.85 -1.37 8.75
CA THR A 234 16.60 -2.63 8.84
C THR A 234 17.86 -2.47 9.69
N ILE A 235 18.33 -3.58 10.27
CA ILE A 235 19.61 -3.61 10.98
C ILE A 235 20.79 -3.21 10.08
N PHE A 236 20.61 -3.24 8.75
CA PHE A 236 21.57 -2.81 7.75
C PHE A 236 22.05 -1.37 7.97
N THR A 237 21.18 -0.48 8.46
CA THR A 237 21.58 0.91 8.79
C THR A 237 22.57 1.01 9.94
N LYS A 238 22.65 -0.02 10.80
CA LYS A 238 23.64 -0.05 11.89
C LYS A 238 25.05 -0.39 11.39
N ILE A 239 25.19 -0.86 10.14
CA ILE A 239 26.49 -1.08 9.50
C ILE A 239 27.07 0.28 9.11
N LYS A 240 27.93 0.84 9.96
CA LYS A 240 28.51 2.17 9.73
C LYS A 240 29.57 2.20 8.62
N ASN A 241 30.07 1.05 8.17
CA ASN A 241 31.09 0.95 7.15
C ASN A 241 30.45 0.89 5.74
N PRO A 242 30.61 1.91 4.88
CA PRO A 242 30.01 1.95 3.54
C PRO A 242 30.51 0.83 2.62
N SER A 243 31.80 0.47 2.69
CA SER A 243 32.36 -0.63 1.89
C SER A 243 31.76 -1.97 2.29
N ALA A 244 31.50 -2.19 3.59
CA ALA A 244 30.84 -3.41 4.05
C ALA A 244 29.38 -3.48 3.61
N LYS A 245 28.65 -2.36 3.61
CA LYS A 245 27.30 -2.27 3.05
C LYS A 245 27.32 -2.64 1.56
N GLN A 246 28.25 -2.08 0.79
CA GLN A 246 28.35 -2.30 -0.65
C GLN A 246 28.68 -3.76 -0.99
N ILE A 247 29.68 -4.36 -0.32
CA ILE A 247 30.03 -5.78 -0.50
C ILE A 247 28.83 -6.69 -0.20
N PHE A 248 28.07 -6.38 0.86
CA PHE A 248 26.88 -7.14 1.21
C PHE A 248 25.85 -7.06 0.08
N ILE A 249 25.53 -5.87 -0.42
CA ILE A 249 24.56 -5.67 -1.51
C ILE A 249 25.00 -6.34 -2.81
N GLU A 250 26.27 -6.20 -3.19
CA GLU A 250 26.81 -6.80 -4.42
C GLU A 250 26.74 -8.32 -4.38
N ALA A 251 27.04 -8.92 -3.22
CA ALA A 251 26.88 -10.36 -3.04
C ALA A 251 25.41 -10.79 -3.26
N PHE A 252 24.44 -10.01 -2.80
CA PHE A 252 23.01 -10.29 -3.03
C PHE A 252 22.58 -10.06 -4.47
N ASN A 253 22.94 -8.93 -5.07
CA ASN A 253 22.57 -8.62 -6.46
C ASN A 253 23.15 -9.65 -7.43
N SER A 254 24.39 -10.12 -7.22
CA SER A 254 25.00 -11.17 -8.04
C SER A 254 24.26 -12.52 -7.97
N LEU A 255 23.56 -12.77 -6.87
CA LEU A 255 22.78 -13.98 -6.66
C LEU A 255 21.35 -13.86 -7.23
N ALA A 256 20.82 -12.63 -7.25
CA ALA A 256 19.53 -12.29 -7.87
C ALA A 256 19.59 -12.18 -9.40
N ASP A 257 20.74 -11.82 -9.99
CA ASP A 257 20.98 -11.73 -11.45
C ASP A 257 21.03 -13.10 -12.18
N GLY A 258 20.59 -14.17 -11.51
CA GLY A 258 20.59 -15.52 -12.06
C GLY A 258 19.57 -15.68 -13.18
N LYS A 259 20.00 -16.16 -14.36
CA LYS A 259 19.19 -16.44 -15.57
C LYS A 259 18.05 -17.49 -15.41
N ILE A 260 17.71 -17.88 -14.19
CA ILE A 260 16.82 -19.01 -13.88
C ILE A 260 15.58 -18.54 -13.10
N PHE A 261 15.66 -17.47 -12.31
CA PHE A 261 14.55 -16.99 -11.47
C PHE A 261 14.48 -15.46 -11.48
N ASP A 262 13.28 -14.92 -11.66
CA ASP A 262 13.01 -13.49 -11.50
C ASP A 262 12.59 -13.21 -10.05
N PHE A 263 13.19 -12.20 -9.43
CA PHE A 263 12.88 -11.77 -8.07
C PHE A 263 11.95 -10.54 -8.10
N GLU A 264 10.96 -10.50 -7.21
CA GLU A 264 10.08 -9.33 -7.04
C GLU A 264 10.73 -8.27 -6.14
N ALA A 265 11.57 -8.71 -5.20
CA ALA A 265 12.34 -7.84 -4.32
C ALA A 265 13.71 -7.45 -4.89
N SER A 266 14.12 -6.24 -4.57
CA SER A 266 15.44 -5.67 -4.84
C SER A 266 16.09 -5.16 -3.55
N ALA A 267 17.40 -4.94 -3.59
CA ALA A 267 18.17 -4.37 -2.48
C ALA A 267 18.93 -3.11 -2.93
N VAL A 268 18.21 -1.99 -2.98
CA VAL A 268 18.79 -0.66 -3.21
C VAL A 268 19.03 0.01 -1.85
N ALA A 269 20.31 0.28 -1.52
CA ALA A 269 20.66 0.85 -0.21
C ALA A 269 20.78 2.37 -0.17
N SER A 270 20.99 2.99 -1.32
CA SER A 270 21.01 4.44 -1.42
C SER A 270 20.63 4.88 -2.82
N ILE A 271 20.01 6.05 -2.89
CA ILE A 271 19.81 6.81 -4.11
C ILE A 271 20.55 8.12 -3.92
N HIS A 272 21.31 8.51 -4.95
CA HIS A 272 22.08 9.74 -5.00
C HIS A 272 21.68 10.56 -6.23
N ASP A 273 22.02 11.84 -6.22
CA ASP A 273 21.93 12.74 -7.37
C ASP A 273 20.51 13.01 -7.91
N LYS A 274 19.46 12.65 -7.15
CA LYS A 274 18.07 13.01 -7.42
C LYS A 274 17.20 13.02 -6.16
N PRO A 275 16.11 13.80 -6.15
CA PRO A 275 15.23 13.89 -4.99
C PRO A 275 14.53 12.56 -4.69
N VAL A 276 14.50 12.22 -3.40
CA VAL A 276 13.75 11.08 -2.87
C VAL A 276 12.59 11.57 -2.02
N TYR A 277 11.37 11.19 -2.39
CA TYR A 277 10.14 11.54 -1.69
C TYR A 277 9.71 10.37 -0.79
N GLN A 278 9.68 10.61 0.51
CA GLN A 278 9.07 9.66 1.44
C GLN A 278 7.58 9.92 1.52
N LEU A 279 6.78 8.91 1.21
CA LEU A 279 5.32 9.01 1.16
C LEU A 279 4.66 8.32 2.36
N GLU A 280 3.48 8.83 2.71
CA GLU A 280 2.43 8.06 3.37
C GLU A 280 1.39 7.70 2.31
N ILE A 281 1.34 6.42 1.92
CA ILE A 281 0.35 5.97 0.93
C ILE A 281 -1.03 5.90 1.59
N ILE A 282 -1.98 6.59 0.96
CA ILE A 282 -3.39 6.58 1.36
C ILE A 282 -4.11 5.50 0.55
N ALA A 283 -3.86 5.45 -0.76
CA ALA A 283 -4.44 4.42 -1.62
C ALA A 283 -3.58 4.09 -2.85
N LEU A 284 -3.73 2.86 -3.32
CA LEU A 284 -3.27 2.38 -4.63
C LEU A 284 -4.48 1.79 -5.37
N TYR A 285 -4.74 2.25 -6.59
CA TYR A 285 -5.94 1.89 -7.33
C TYR A 285 -5.73 1.94 -8.85
N GLN A 286 -6.63 1.31 -9.59
CA GLN A 286 -6.72 1.34 -11.05
C GLN A 286 -8.10 1.81 -11.51
#